data_AF-A0A7D4AB60-F1
#
_entry.id   AF-A0A7D4AB60-F1
#
_cell.length_a   1.000
_cell.length_b   1.000
_cell.length_c   1.000
_cell.angle_alpha   90.00
_cell.angle_beta   90.00
_cell.angle_gamma   90.00
#
_symmetry.space_group_name_H-M   'P 1'
#
loop_
_entity.id
_entity.type
_entity.pdbx_description
1 polymer ?
#
loop_
_entity_poly.entity_id
_entity_poly.type
_entity_poly.pdbx_seq_one_letter_code
_entity_poly.pdbx_strand_id
1 'polypeptide(L)'
;MPSQHQRNTGFSYASGSSGRALAIHGVVTDSITHEGLPGVTVLLKGTTTGTSTDASGHFVLPLAAGTVSAQLAFSFIGYSSQEQLVIAADNQPLAVALKPDVHGLLGEVVVAGGIYYQRPWPWHPRRFFNWSKYWLAKPFRAG
;
A
#
# COMPACT_ATOMS: atom_id res chain seq x y z
N MET A 1 32.81 -55.08 31.82
CA MET A 1 32.32 -54.47 30.55
C MET A 1 31.42 -53.29 30.90
N PRO A 2 31.78 -52.03 30.62
CA PRO A 2 30.91 -50.87 30.84
C PRO A 2 30.26 -50.43 29.52
N SER A 3 28.93 -50.29 29.46
CA SER A 3 28.26 -49.66 28.31
C SER A 3 27.33 -48.53 28.73
N GLN A 4 27.90 -47.32 28.66
CA GLN A 4 27.34 -46.08 28.12
C GLN A 4 26.06 -45.50 28.74
N HIS A 5 26.28 -44.41 29.48
CA HIS A 5 25.40 -43.24 29.60
C HIS A 5 24.98 -42.73 28.21
N GLN A 6 23.70 -42.82 27.86
CA GLN A 6 23.15 -42.00 26.78
C GLN A 6 22.74 -40.64 27.36
N ARG A 7 23.51 -39.61 27.00
CA ARG A 7 23.24 -38.21 27.28
C ARG A 7 22.11 -37.75 26.36
N ASN A 8 20.96 -37.42 26.92
CA ASN A 8 19.84 -36.84 26.18
C ASN A 8 20.16 -35.36 25.88
N THR A 9 20.95 -35.12 24.83
CA THR A 9 21.19 -33.78 24.27
C THR A 9 20.34 -33.62 23.01
N GLY A 10 19.28 -32.81 23.12
CA GLY A 10 18.46 -32.43 21.98
C GLY A 10 17.64 -31.20 22.31
N PHE A 11 18.25 -30.02 22.17
CA PHE A 11 17.53 -28.75 22.17
C PHE A 11 16.67 -28.67 20.90
N SER A 12 15.34 -28.62 21.05
CA SER A 12 14.41 -28.35 19.94
C SER A 12 13.83 -26.95 20.11
N TYR A 13 14.43 -25.95 19.44
CA TYR A 13 13.82 -24.63 19.30
C TYR A 13 12.88 -24.67 18.09
N ALA A 14 11.61 -25.00 18.33
CA ALA A 14 10.56 -24.73 17.36
C ALA A 14 10.25 -23.23 17.35
N SER A 15 11.13 -22.42 16.75
CA SER A 15 10.80 -21.03 16.39
C SER A 15 9.99 -21.03 15.11
N GLY A 16 8.73 -21.45 15.20
CA GLY A 16 7.73 -21.15 14.19
C GLY A 16 7.39 -19.67 14.30
N SER A 17 8.16 -18.79 13.65
CA SER A 17 7.70 -17.44 13.39
C SER A 17 6.55 -17.55 12.40
N SER A 18 5.33 -17.57 12.93
CA SER A 18 4.13 -17.28 12.16
C SER A 18 4.22 -15.81 11.73
N GLY A 19 5.02 -15.54 10.70
CA GLY A 19 4.96 -14.28 9.97
C GLY A 19 3.52 -14.15 9.50
N ARG A 20 2.77 -13.26 10.16
CA ARG A 20 1.37 -13.01 9.81
C ARG A 20 1.36 -12.53 8.37
N ALA A 21 0.87 -13.39 7.48
CA ALA A 21 0.64 -13.01 6.09
C ALA A 21 -0.30 -11.80 6.11
N LEU A 22 0.22 -10.65 5.73
CA LEU A 22 -0.57 -9.44 5.57
C LEU A 22 -1.22 -9.54 4.20
N ALA A 23 -2.50 -9.21 4.11
CA ALA A 23 -3.21 -9.16 2.85
C ALA A 23 -4.03 -7.87 2.82
N ILE A 24 -4.08 -7.24 1.65
CA ILE A 24 -5.02 -6.17 1.38
C ILE A 24 -6.29 -6.81 0.84
N HIS A 25 -7.40 -6.55 1.53
CA HIS A 25 -8.73 -6.92 1.09
C HIS A 25 -9.44 -5.67 0.60
N GLY A 26 -10.23 -5.81 -0.45
CA GLY A 26 -11.01 -4.70 -0.94
C GLY A 26 -12.04 -5.08 -1.98
N VAL A 27 -12.76 -4.07 -2.42
CA VAL A 27 -13.75 -4.15 -3.49
C VAL A 27 -13.50 -3.02 -4.48
N VAL A 28 -13.57 -3.35 -5.77
CA VAL A 28 -13.51 -2.39 -6.86
C VAL A 28 -14.90 -2.25 -7.45
N THR A 29 -15.34 -1.01 -7.60
CA THR A 29 -16.68 -0.64 -8.07
C THR A 29 -16.59 0.37 -9.20
N ASP A 30 -17.66 0.47 -9.99
CA ASP A 30 -17.84 1.56 -10.94
C ASP A 30 -18.20 2.84 -10.19
N SER A 31 -17.56 3.96 -10.54
CA SER A 31 -17.83 5.25 -9.89
C SER A 31 -19.21 5.87 -10.19
N ILE A 32 -19.87 5.41 -11.25
CA ILE A 32 -21.17 5.89 -11.72
C ILE A 32 -22.28 4.92 -11.28
N THR A 33 -22.14 3.63 -11.59
CA THR A 33 -23.19 2.64 -11.28
C THR A 33 -23.07 2.06 -9.88
N HIS A 34 -21.92 2.21 -9.23
CA HIS A 34 -21.58 1.58 -7.94
C HIS A 34 -21.63 0.05 -7.96
N GLU A 35 -21.68 -0.57 -9.13
CA GLU A 35 -21.63 -2.02 -9.29
C GLU A 35 -20.19 -2.53 -9.14
N GLY A 36 -20.04 -3.74 -8.59
CA GLY A 36 -18.75 -4.41 -8.47
C GLY A 36 -18.16 -4.73 -9.85
N LEU A 37 -16.87 -4.44 -10.04
CA LEU A 37 -16.21 -4.63 -11.32
C LEU A 37 -15.40 -5.93 -11.34
N PRO A 38 -15.83 -6.96 -12.09
CA PRO A 38 -15.07 -8.20 -12.23
C PRO A 38 -13.91 -8.07 -13.22
N GLY A 39 -12.80 -8.75 -12.93
CA GLY A 39 -11.64 -8.80 -13.83
C GLY A 39 -10.75 -7.56 -13.83
N VAL A 40 -10.91 -6.65 -12.88
CA VAL A 40 -9.97 -5.53 -12.65
C VAL A 40 -8.63 -6.11 -12.22
N THR A 41 -7.55 -5.66 -12.86
CA THR A 41 -6.19 -6.03 -12.47
C THR A 41 -5.72 -5.14 -11.33
N VAL A 42 -5.29 -5.75 -10.24
CA VAL A 42 -4.73 -5.09 -9.05
C VAL A 42 -3.26 -5.48 -8.93
N LEU A 43 -2.35 -4.54 -9.14
CA LEU A 43 -0.90 -4.79 -9.14
C LEU A 43 -0.21 -4.01 -8.02
N LEU A 44 0.64 -4.67 -7.24
CA LEU A 44 1.55 -4.00 -6.32
C LEU A 44 2.73 -3.40 -7.11
N LYS A 45 2.76 -2.08 -7.22
CA LYS A 45 3.79 -1.33 -7.96
C LYS A 45 5.19 -1.65 -7.45
N GLY A 46 6.12 -1.83 -8.38
CA GLY A 46 7.50 -2.23 -8.09
C GLY A 46 7.66 -3.73 -7.84
N THR A 47 6.58 -4.51 -7.91
CA THR A 47 6.63 -5.98 -7.82
C THR A 47 5.85 -6.62 -8.97
N THR A 48 6.01 -7.93 -9.14
CA THR A 48 5.17 -8.74 -10.05
C THR A 48 3.96 -9.34 -9.32
N THR A 49 3.76 -8.99 -8.05
CA THR A 49 2.64 -9.50 -7.25
C THR A 49 1.39 -8.72 -7.61
N GLY A 50 0.43 -9.42 -8.20
CA GLY A 50 -0.87 -8.87 -8.55
C GLY A 50 -1.97 -9.90 -8.34
N THR A 51 -3.21 -9.42 -8.38
CA THR A 51 -4.42 -10.23 -8.30
C THR A 51 -5.48 -9.62 -9.22
N SER A 52 -6.57 -10.35 -9.46
CA SER A 52 -7.72 -9.86 -10.21
C SER A 52 -8.96 -9.85 -9.33
N THR A 53 -9.89 -8.93 -9.57
CA THR A 53 -11.18 -8.92 -8.86
C THR A 53 -12.10 -10.05 -9.32
N ASP A 54 -12.94 -10.53 -8.40
CA ASP A 54 -13.94 -11.57 -8.64
C ASP A 54 -15.25 -11.02 -9.25
N ALA A 55 -16.25 -11.89 -9.44
CA ALA A 55 -17.58 -11.55 -10.00
C ALA A 55 -18.30 -10.39 -9.28
N SER A 56 -17.98 -10.18 -8.00
CA SER A 56 -18.56 -9.13 -7.15
C SER A 56 -17.62 -7.91 -6.96
N GLY A 57 -16.49 -7.89 -7.66
CA GLY A 57 -15.47 -6.85 -7.55
C GLY A 57 -14.51 -7.01 -6.37
N HIS A 58 -14.60 -8.07 -5.58
CA HIS A 58 -13.72 -8.27 -4.43
C HIS A 58 -12.34 -8.76 -4.87
N PHE A 59 -11.31 -8.35 -4.15
CA PHE A 59 -9.95 -8.84 -4.34
C PHE A 59 -9.24 -9.07 -3.00
N VAL A 60 -8.26 -9.96 -3.05
CA VAL A 60 -7.32 -10.22 -1.95
C VAL A 60 -5.92 -10.25 -2.53
N LEU A 61 -5.07 -9.33 -2.06
CA LEU A 61 -3.68 -9.25 -2.49
C LEU A 61 -2.75 -9.53 -1.30
N PRO A 62 -2.04 -10.68 -1.29
CA PRO A 62 -1.06 -10.96 -0.25
C PRO A 62 0.15 -10.02 -0.38
N LEU A 63 0.60 -9.52 0.76
CA LEU A 63 1.79 -8.68 0.91
C LEU A 63 2.91 -9.44 1.60
N ALA A 64 4.15 -9.02 1.33
CA ALA A 64 5.31 -9.52 2.04
C ALA A 64 5.27 -9.14 3.53
N ALA A 65 5.86 -9.99 4.37
CA ALA A 65 5.97 -9.71 5.80
C ALA A 65 6.79 -8.42 6.03
N GLY A 66 6.26 -7.51 6.84
CA GLY A 66 6.92 -6.23 7.15
C GLY A 66 6.59 -5.08 6.18
N THR A 67 5.73 -5.28 5.18
CA THR A 67 5.21 -4.18 4.36
C THR A 67 4.35 -3.25 5.22
N VAL A 68 4.78 -1.98 5.38
CA VAL A 68 4.03 -0.95 6.11
C VAL A 68 3.09 -0.19 5.17
N SER A 69 3.54 0.07 3.95
CA SER A 69 2.78 0.74 2.90
C SER A 69 3.00 0.07 1.55
N ALA A 70 1.97 0.10 0.70
CA ALA A 70 1.93 -0.53 -0.60
C ALA A 70 1.27 0.41 -1.61
N GLN A 71 1.89 0.61 -2.78
CA GLN A 71 1.24 1.31 -3.89
C GLN A 71 0.57 0.28 -4.79
N LEU A 72 -0.76 0.36 -4.91
CA LEU A 72 -1.56 -0.49 -5.77
C LEU A 72 -1.95 0.27 -7.03
N ALA A 73 -1.78 -0.37 -8.18
CA ALA A 73 -2.33 0.09 -9.45
C ALA A 73 -3.53 -0.76 -9.84
N PHE A 74 -4.60 -0.10 -10.22
CA PHE A 74 -5.85 -0.70 -10.66
C PHE A 74 -6.05 -0.35 -12.12
N SER A 75 -6.23 -1.38 -12.96
CA SER A 75 -6.48 -1.20 -14.39
C SER A 75 -7.57 -2.13 -14.88
N PHE A 76 -8.42 -1.61 -15.76
CA PHE A 76 -9.49 -2.37 -16.40
C PHE A 76 -9.80 -1.75 -17.77
N ILE A 77 -10.19 -2.59 -18.73
CA ILE A 77 -10.41 -2.16 -20.11
C ILE A 77 -11.66 -1.27 -20.15
N GLY A 78 -11.53 -0.08 -20.76
CA GLY A 78 -12.61 0.92 -20.80
C GLY A 78 -12.75 1.75 -19.52
N TYR A 79 -11.77 1.67 -18.60
CA TYR A 79 -11.71 2.45 -17.37
C TYR A 79 -10.37 3.15 -17.22
N SER A 80 -10.37 4.28 -16.50
CA SER A 80 -9.16 5.04 -16.23
C SER A 80 -8.33 4.30 -15.19
N SER A 81 -7.04 4.13 -15.46
CA SER A 81 -6.13 3.48 -14.51
C SER A 81 -5.91 4.37 -13.30
N GLN A 82 -5.97 3.79 -12.10
CA GLN A 82 -5.82 4.53 -10.84
C GLN A 82 -4.74 3.91 -9.96
N GLU A 83 -3.93 4.74 -9.33
CA GLU A 83 -2.92 4.32 -8.36
C GLU A 83 -3.30 4.80 -6.95
N GLN A 84 -3.13 3.93 -5.95
CA GLN A 84 -3.48 4.23 -4.57
C GLN A 84 -2.46 3.68 -3.58
N LEU A 85 -1.97 4.54 -2.69
CA LEU A 85 -1.14 4.15 -1.56
C LEU A 85 -2.01 3.63 -0.42
N VAL A 86 -1.75 2.41 0.04
CA VAL A 86 -2.48 1.73 1.12
C VAL A 86 -1.53 1.44 2.26
N ILE A 87 -1.97 1.68 3.50
CA ILE A 87 -1.22 1.31 4.71
C ILE A 87 -1.69 -0.08 5.14
N ALA A 88 -0.77 -1.04 5.15
CA ALA A 88 -1.11 -2.45 5.40
C ALA A 88 -1.45 -2.76 6.87
N ALA A 89 -1.24 -1.80 7.78
CA ALA A 89 -1.43 -1.97 9.22
C ALA A 89 -2.91 -2.06 9.65
N ASP A 90 -3.83 -1.47 8.88
CA ASP A 90 -5.19 -1.21 9.38
C ASP A 90 -6.20 -2.34 9.08
N ASN A 91 -5.81 -3.37 8.29
CA ASN A 91 -6.66 -4.48 7.81
C ASN A 91 -8.07 -4.04 7.37
N GLN A 92 -8.21 -2.77 6.96
CA GLN A 92 -9.48 -2.19 6.57
C GLN A 92 -9.80 -2.61 5.13
N PRO A 93 -11.07 -2.94 4.83
CA PRO A 93 -11.48 -3.21 3.47
C PRO A 93 -11.27 -1.94 2.63
N LEU A 94 -10.49 -2.07 1.56
CA LEU A 94 -10.25 -0.98 0.61
C LEU A 94 -11.42 -0.89 -0.37
N ALA A 95 -12.12 0.24 -0.39
CA ALA A 95 -13.09 0.53 -1.44
C ALA A 95 -12.44 1.38 -2.53
N VAL A 96 -12.45 0.91 -3.76
CA VAL A 96 -11.92 1.62 -4.93
C VAL A 96 -13.04 1.82 -5.94
N ALA A 97 -13.22 3.04 -6.42
CA ALA A 97 -14.20 3.36 -7.44
C ALA A 97 -13.47 3.79 -8.72
N LEU A 98 -13.54 2.97 -9.78
CA LEU A 98 -12.94 3.27 -11.07
C LEU A 98 -13.88 4.11 -11.93
N LYS A 99 -13.31 5.07 -12.64
CA LYS A 99 -14.04 5.93 -13.57
C LYS A 99 -14.05 5.28 -14.95
N PRO A 100 -15.22 5.12 -15.60
CA PRO A 100 -15.28 4.72 -16.99
C PRO A 100 -14.51 5.72 -17.84
N ASP A 101 -13.63 5.22 -18.68
CA ASP A 101 -12.86 6.02 -19.61
C ASP A 101 -13.52 5.95 -20.98
N VAL A 102 -14.33 6.97 -21.26
CA VAL A 102 -15.09 7.08 -22.51
C VAL A 102 -14.25 7.67 -23.66
N HIS A 103 -12.98 8.04 -23.42
CA HIS A 103 -12.16 8.85 -24.34
C HIS A 103 -10.78 8.25 -24.70
N GLY A 104 -10.32 7.16 -24.09
CA GLY A 104 -8.89 6.85 -23.97
C GLY A 104 -8.53 5.38 -24.18
N LEU A 105 -8.64 4.90 -25.42
CA LEU A 105 -7.80 3.80 -25.93
C LEU A 105 -6.40 4.31 -26.37
N LEU A 106 -5.98 5.47 -25.88
CA LEU A 106 -4.66 6.03 -26.13
C LEU A 106 -3.92 5.99 -24.80
N GLY A 107 -2.81 5.27 -24.77
CA GLY A 107 -2.02 5.01 -23.56
C GLY A 107 -1.64 6.30 -22.84
N GLU A 108 -2.45 6.65 -21.86
CA GLU A 108 -2.14 7.70 -20.91
C GLU A 108 -2.05 7.02 -19.54
N VAL A 109 -0.81 6.89 -19.06
CA VAL A 109 -0.56 6.62 -17.65
C VAL A 109 -0.98 7.87 -16.91
N VAL A 110 -2.26 7.96 -16.54
CA VAL A 110 -2.74 9.01 -15.65
C VAL A 110 -2.17 8.69 -14.27
N VAL A 111 -0.98 9.22 -13.98
CA VAL A 111 -0.48 9.36 -12.62
C VAL A 111 -1.37 10.43 -11.97
N ALA A 112 -2.54 10.01 -11.48
CA ALA A 112 -3.40 10.86 -10.70
C ALA A 112 -2.64 11.26 -9.43
N GLY A 113 -2.13 12.48 -9.44
CA GLY A 113 -1.39 13.10 -8.34
C GLY A 113 -2.10 12.88 -7.02
N GLY A 114 -1.32 12.43 -6.03
CA GLY A 114 -1.81 11.92 -4.76
C GLY A 114 -2.77 12.86 -4.03
N ILE A 115 -3.86 12.28 -3.54
CA ILE A 115 -4.42 12.74 -2.27
C ILE A 115 -3.45 12.30 -1.18
N TYR A 116 -2.57 13.20 -0.77
CA TYR A 116 -1.89 13.06 0.51
C TYR A 116 -2.98 13.03 1.57
N TYR A 117 -3.30 11.85 2.10
CA TYR A 117 -3.96 11.73 3.38
C TYR A 117 -2.99 12.25 4.44
N GLN A 118 -2.92 13.57 4.56
CA GLN A 118 -2.42 14.25 5.73
C GLN A 118 -3.43 13.92 6.84
N ARG A 119 -3.26 12.77 7.48
CA ARG A 119 -3.91 12.49 8.76
C ARG A 119 -3.11 13.33 9.76
N PRO A 120 -3.63 14.44 10.30
CA PRO A 120 -2.94 15.12 11.38
C PRO A 120 -2.84 14.11 12.53
N TRP A 121 -1.62 13.67 12.83
CA TRP A 121 -1.37 12.80 13.97
C TRP A 121 -1.89 13.47 15.25
N PRO A 122 -2.53 12.72 16.17
CA PRO A 122 -2.95 13.27 17.44
C PRO A 122 -1.73 13.45 18.36
N TRP A 123 -1.54 14.69 18.86
CA TRP A 123 -0.65 15.13 19.94
C TRP A 123 0.88 15.10 19.73
N HIS A 124 1.53 16.28 19.73
CA HIS A 124 3.00 16.48 19.69
C HIS A 124 3.46 17.46 20.79
N PRO A 125 4.28 17.03 21.77
CA PRO A 125 5.08 17.94 22.58
C PRO A 125 6.58 17.74 22.29
N ARG A 126 7.23 18.83 21.86
CA ARG A 126 8.71 19.04 21.82
C ARG A 126 9.48 18.36 20.69
N ARG A 127 9.70 19.10 19.61
CA ARG A 127 11.02 19.26 18.99
C ARG A 127 11.07 20.54 18.16
N PHE A 128 11.35 21.63 18.86
CA PHE A 128 11.93 22.85 18.32
C PHE A 128 13.32 22.55 17.71
N PHE A 129 13.82 23.48 16.88
CA PHE A 129 15.16 23.55 16.26
C PHE A 129 15.34 22.69 14.98
N ASN A 130 15.83 23.15 13.83
CA ASN A 130 16.51 24.41 13.47
C ASN A 130 16.58 24.58 11.93
N TRP A 131 16.22 25.79 11.48
CA TRP A 131 16.75 26.60 10.37
C TRP A 131 17.85 26.03 9.46
N SER A 132 17.61 25.97 8.13
CA SER A 132 18.57 26.45 7.11
C SER A 132 17.97 26.50 5.70
N LYS A 133 17.04 27.43 5.40
CA LYS A 133 16.61 27.72 4.01
C LYS A 133 16.23 29.17 3.71
N TYR A 134 16.73 30.15 4.46
CA TYR A 134 16.63 31.55 4.02
C TYR A 134 18.01 32.21 4.02
N TRP A 135 18.89 31.67 3.17
CA TRP A 135 20.06 32.39 2.69
C TRP A 135 19.68 33.18 1.43
N LEU A 136 20.15 34.43 1.40
CA LEU A 136 20.17 35.44 0.33
C LEU A 136 18.91 36.31 0.09
N ALA A 137 18.87 37.48 0.74
CA ALA A 137 19.11 38.76 0.06
C ALA A 137 19.32 39.91 1.07
N LYS A 138 20.49 40.57 1.02
CA LYS A 138 20.71 41.97 1.46
C LYS A 138 20.50 42.87 0.21
N PRO A 139 20.29 44.22 0.24
CA PRO A 139 20.92 45.19 1.17
C PRO A 139 20.19 46.54 1.47
N PHE A 140 20.81 47.38 2.33
CA PHE A 140 20.64 48.84 2.59
C PHE A 140 19.27 49.30 3.18
N ARG A 141 19.10 50.37 3.97
CA ARG A 141 19.90 51.57 4.32
C ARG A 141 19.32 52.19 5.62
N ALA A 142 20.14 53.01 6.27
CA ALA A 142 19.85 53.82 7.46
C ALA A 142 18.72 54.85 7.31
N GLY A 143 18.20 55.28 8.47
CA GLY A 143 17.44 56.50 8.71
C GLY A 143 17.41 56.76 10.21
#